data_AF-A0AAD7L3E6-F1
#
_entry.id   AF-A0AAD7L3E6-F1
#
_cell.length_a   1.000
_cell.length_b   1.000
_cell.length_c   1.000
_cell.angle_alpha   90.00
_cell.angle_beta   90.00
_cell.angle_gamma   90.00
#
_symmetry.space_group_name_H-M   'P 1'
#
loop_
_entity.id
_entity.type
_entity.pdbx_description
1 polymer ?
#
loop_
_entity_poly.entity_id
_entity_poly.type
_entity_poly.pdbx_seq_one_letter_code
_entity_poly.pdbx_strand_id
1 'polypeptide(L)'
;MPHHFKIPLFKNLVTHVSVFALEELFKQYKKAKYDIELLACKGHFSATMGLPCSHKIRLLESEVLDLVDINQQWRLDMRSFSEYETQMNEDNQIRGLLENQSNENNNQIGGLLKELQNKYEEWPLAHKEFVHNYLFELINEPIPSFHEPTITSHKGHPLNSKSKKESSSTKHDPSGYEIVDKKRKCGICKCSGHNSRTCQHKVGLRSSSSSVFSIVSHTDDMVYATNLNSPSDINNTFWC
;
A
#
# COMPACT_ATOMS: atom_id res chain seq x y z
N MET A 1 -6.13 23.12 5.38
CA MET A 1 -6.74 21.85 4.93
C MET A 1 -6.98 21.92 3.41
N PRO A 2 -6.76 20.85 2.62
CA PRO A 2 -6.87 20.90 1.15
C PRO A 2 -8.26 21.26 0.62
N HIS A 3 -8.33 22.05 -0.46
CA HIS A 3 -9.59 22.54 -1.03
C HIS A 3 -10.47 21.44 -1.65
N HIS A 4 -9.88 20.34 -2.14
CA HIS A 4 -10.62 19.28 -2.84
C HIS A 4 -11.54 18.45 -1.93
N PHE A 5 -11.41 18.57 -0.60
CA PHE A 5 -12.32 17.96 0.37
C PHE A 5 -13.58 18.81 0.62
N LYS A 6 -13.70 20.03 0.07
CA LYS A 6 -14.88 20.89 0.21
C LYS A 6 -16.01 20.43 -0.73
N ILE A 7 -16.45 19.19 -0.55
CA ILE A 7 -17.60 18.58 -1.24
C ILE A 7 -18.71 18.26 -0.21
N PRO A 8 -20.00 18.27 -0.59
CA PRO A 8 -21.11 17.98 0.34
C PRO A 8 -20.91 16.70 1.14
N LEU A 9 -20.44 15.63 0.47
CA LEU A 9 -20.21 14.31 1.07
C LEU A 9 -19.34 14.33 2.34
N PHE A 10 -18.36 15.22 2.42
CA PHE A 10 -17.43 15.28 3.54
C PHE A 10 -17.69 16.44 4.52
N LYS A 11 -18.80 17.18 4.36
CA LYS A 11 -19.14 18.36 5.17
C LYS A 11 -19.01 18.11 6.68
N ASN A 12 -19.43 16.94 7.15
CA ASN A 12 -19.41 16.57 8.57
C ASN A 12 -18.12 15.84 9.01
N LEU A 13 -17.28 15.41 8.06
CA LEU A 13 -16.02 14.70 8.33
C LEU A 13 -14.83 15.65 8.41
N VAL A 14 -14.90 16.75 7.66
CA VAL A 14 -13.91 17.83 7.65
C VAL A 14 -13.67 18.31 9.09
N THR A 15 -12.39 18.43 9.47
CA THR A 15 -11.88 18.68 10.84
C THR A 15 -12.10 17.58 11.89
N HIS A 16 -13.11 16.72 11.76
CA HIS A 16 -13.39 15.63 12.71
C HIS A 16 -12.67 14.31 12.38
N VAL A 17 -12.16 14.14 11.16
CA VAL A 17 -11.51 12.92 10.67
C VAL A 17 -10.08 13.22 10.18
N SER A 18 -9.17 12.27 10.37
CA SER A 18 -7.76 12.41 9.97
C SER A 18 -7.59 12.68 8.47
N VAL A 19 -6.55 13.45 8.10
CA VAL A 19 -6.28 13.81 6.69
C VAL A 19 -6.05 12.56 5.83
N PHE A 20 -5.37 11.54 6.37
CA PHE A 20 -5.17 10.26 5.68
C PHE A 20 -6.49 9.55 5.37
N ALA A 21 -7.40 9.48 6.34
CA ALA A 21 -8.71 8.88 6.13
C ALA A 21 -9.57 9.70 5.15
N LEU A 22 -9.50 11.03 5.18
CA LEU A 22 -10.15 11.90 4.17
C LEU A 22 -9.58 11.65 2.76
N GLU A 23 -8.27 11.44 2.61
CA GLU A 23 -7.66 11.07 1.31
C GLU A 23 -8.16 9.71 0.81
N GLU A 24 -8.22 8.69 1.67
CA GLU A 24 -8.74 7.37 1.30
C GLU A 24 -10.23 7.41 0.96
N LEU A 25 -11.05 8.14 1.73
CA LEU A 25 -12.45 8.38 1.39
C LEU A 25 -12.60 9.11 0.06
N PHE A 26 -11.73 10.07 -0.26
CA PHE A 26 -11.76 10.78 -1.54
C PHE A 26 -11.38 9.87 -2.72
N LYS A 27 -10.48 8.90 -2.51
CA LYS A 27 -10.19 7.83 -3.48
C LYS A 27 -11.44 6.96 -3.70
N GLN A 28 -12.14 6.55 -2.64
CA GLN A 28 -13.39 5.78 -2.75
C GLN A 28 -14.53 6.58 -3.40
N TYR A 29 -14.68 7.87 -3.10
CA TYR A 29 -15.66 8.76 -3.74
C TYR A 29 -15.42 8.90 -5.25
N LYS A 30 -14.16 9.07 -5.68
CA LYS A 30 -13.83 9.11 -7.11
C LYS A 30 -14.24 7.82 -7.82
N LYS A 31 -13.96 6.66 -7.22
CA LYS A 31 -14.42 5.36 -7.74
C LYS A 31 -15.95 5.29 -7.80
N ALA A 32 -16.64 5.66 -6.71
CA ALA A 32 -18.10 5.67 -6.64
C ALA A 32 -18.77 6.53 -7.72
N LYS A 33 -18.11 7.62 -8.15
CA LYS A 33 -18.63 8.61 -9.11
C LYS A 33 -18.20 8.38 -10.56
N TYR A 34 -17.04 7.78 -10.80
CA TYR A 34 -16.44 7.69 -12.14
C TYR A 34 -16.17 6.26 -12.63
N ASP A 35 -16.09 5.25 -11.74
CA ASP A 35 -16.01 3.85 -12.17
C ASP A 35 -17.42 3.31 -12.45
N ILE A 36 -17.71 3.07 -13.73
CA ILE A 36 -18.98 2.50 -14.19
C ILE A 36 -19.11 1.05 -13.69
N GLU A 37 -18.06 0.25 -13.89
CA GLU A 37 -17.98 -1.17 -13.52
C GLU A 37 -17.43 -1.37 -12.10
N LEU A 38 -18.22 -1.02 -11.09
CA LEU A 38 -17.96 -1.48 -9.73
C LEU A 38 -18.34 -2.97 -9.58
N LEU A 39 -17.33 -3.83 -9.41
CA LEU A 39 -17.44 -5.26 -9.12
C LEU A 39 -18.26 -5.54 -7.84
N ALA A 40 -18.69 -6.80 -7.66
CA ALA A 40 -19.41 -7.22 -6.45
C ALA A 40 -18.63 -6.88 -5.16
N CYS A 41 -19.25 -6.10 -4.27
CA CYS A 41 -18.61 -5.60 -3.07
C CYS A 41 -18.33 -6.73 -2.06
N LYS A 42 -17.05 -7.03 -1.81
CA LYS A 42 -16.63 -8.02 -0.81
C LYS A 42 -16.50 -7.46 0.62
N GLY A 43 -16.91 -6.22 0.88
CA GLY A 43 -16.78 -5.53 2.17
C GLY A 43 -15.34 -5.22 2.63
N HIS A 44 -14.32 -5.85 2.04
CA HIS A 44 -12.93 -5.87 2.50
C HIS A 44 -12.33 -4.49 2.82
N PHE A 45 -12.56 -3.46 1.99
CA PHE A 45 -12.05 -2.12 2.30
C PHE A 45 -12.66 -1.55 3.58
N SER A 46 -13.96 -1.74 3.82
CA SER A 46 -14.61 -1.32 5.07
C SER A 46 -14.09 -2.11 6.28
N ALA A 47 -13.77 -3.40 6.11
CA ALA A 47 -13.24 -4.24 7.18
C ALA A 47 -11.77 -3.91 7.53
N THR A 48 -10.90 -3.76 6.53
CA THR A 48 -9.47 -3.52 6.72
C THR A 48 -9.16 -2.06 7.05
N MET A 49 -9.84 -1.11 6.39
CA MET A 49 -9.61 0.32 6.64
C MET A 49 -10.55 0.91 7.68
N GLY A 50 -11.70 0.31 7.99
CA GLY A 50 -12.71 0.97 8.84
C GLY A 50 -13.30 2.24 8.21
N LEU A 51 -13.36 2.29 6.87
CA LEU A 51 -13.82 3.42 6.07
C LEU A 51 -14.80 2.94 4.98
N PRO A 52 -15.91 3.66 4.70
CA PRO A 52 -16.84 3.30 3.63
C PRO A 52 -16.18 3.14 2.26
N CYS A 53 -16.35 1.95 1.67
CA CYS A 53 -15.93 1.67 0.30
C CYS A 53 -16.79 2.38 -0.75
N SER A 54 -16.29 2.47 -1.98
CA SER A 54 -16.97 3.07 -3.14
C SER A 54 -18.40 2.58 -3.34
N HIS A 55 -18.66 1.29 -3.13
CA HIS A 55 -20.01 0.69 -3.23
C HIS A 55 -20.97 1.23 -2.18
N LYS A 56 -20.53 1.39 -0.92
CA LYS A 56 -21.36 2.00 0.13
C LYS A 56 -21.60 3.47 -0.19
N ILE A 57 -20.57 4.21 -0.63
CA ILE A 57 -20.70 5.63 -1.03
C ILE A 57 -21.67 5.80 -2.21
N ARG A 58 -21.67 4.89 -3.20
CA ARG A 58 -22.60 4.91 -4.34
C ARG A 58 -24.05 4.53 -3.98
N LEU A 59 -24.27 3.98 -2.78
CA LEU A 59 -25.58 3.58 -2.25
C LEU A 59 -26.10 4.54 -1.16
N LEU A 60 -25.41 5.65 -0.89
CA LEU A 60 -25.91 6.68 0.01
C LEU A 60 -27.00 7.50 -0.69
N GLU A 61 -28.21 7.43 -0.16
CA GLU A 61 -29.30 8.36 -0.52
C GLU A 61 -29.03 9.78 0.02
N SER A 62 -28.22 9.90 1.07
CA SER A 62 -27.75 11.17 1.61
C SER A 62 -26.50 11.68 0.88
N GLU A 63 -26.52 12.93 0.41
CA GLU A 63 -25.32 13.60 -0.16
C GLU A 63 -24.22 13.90 0.87
N VAL A 64 -24.32 13.38 2.10
CA VAL A 64 -23.42 13.59 3.24
C VAL A 64 -23.11 12.24 3.89
N LEU A 65 -21.84 12.02 4.25
CA LEU A 65 -21.38 10.87 5.04
C LEU A 65 -21.26 11.27 6.52
N ASP A 66 -21.72 10.39 7.41
CA ASP A 66 -21.73 10.64 8.85
C ASP A 66 -20.47 10.12 9.56
N LEU A 67 -20.15 10.67 10.74
CA LEU A 67 -19.06 10.22 11.62
C LEU A 67 -19.32 8.84 12.23
N VAL A 68 -20.58 8.39 12.26
CA VAL A 68 -20.98 7.03 12.65
C VAL A 68 -20.45 5.98 11.67
N ASP A 69 -20.27 6.34 10.41
CA ASP A 69 -19.74 5.45 9.37
C ASP A 69 -18.20 5.31 9.40
N ILE A 70 -17.50 6.10 10.22
CA ILE A 70 -16.04 6.16 10.29
C ILE A 70 -15.54 5.48 11.56
N ASN A 71 -14.62 4.52 11.41
CA ASN A 71 -14.00 3.84 12.55
C ASN A 71 -13.23 4.83 13.45
N GLN A 72 -13.36 4.64 14.76
CA GLN A 72 -12.81 5.49 15.82
C GLN A 72 -11.30 5.76 15.67
N GLN A 73 -10.51 4.83 15.11
CA GLN A 73 -9.06 5.01 14.90
C GLN A 73 -8.71 6.23 14.01
N TRP A 74 -9.65 6.66 13.15
CA TRP A 74 -9.49 7.81 12.26
C TRP A 74 -10.13 9.10 12.78
N ARG A 75 -10.93 9.01 13.84
CA ARG A 75 -11.63 10.14 14.42
C ARG A 75 -10.69 10.98 15.27
N LEU A 76 -10.82 12.28 15.14
CA LEU A 76 -10.07 13.28 15.89
C LEU A 76 -10.91 13.83 17.05
N ASP A 77 -12.24 13.86 16.89
CA ASP A 77 -13.20 14.24 17.94
C ASP A 77 -13.25 13.23 19.10
N MET A 78 -12.87 11.97 18.84
CA MET A 78 -12.71 10.94 19.88
C MET A 78 -11.32 10.92 20.53
N ARG A 79 -10.39 11.79 20.11
CA ARG A 79 -9.09 11.94 20.78
C ARG A 79 -9.25 12.90 21.96
N SER A 80 -9.55 12.34 23.13
CA SER A 80 -9.45 13.11 24.36
C SER A 80 -7.99 13.51 24.59
N PHE A 81 -7.69 14.79 24.40
CA PHE A 81 -6.56 15.48 25.06
C PHE A 81 -7.00 16.05 26.41
N SER A 82 -8.25 15.81 26.82
CA SER A 82 -8.84 16.31 28.07
C SER A 82 -8.46 15.41 29.24
N GLU A 83 -7.25 15.59 29.74
CA GLU A 83 -6.87 15.22 31.11
C GLU A 83 -6.31 16.43 31.90
N TYR A 84 -6.25 17.63 31.29
CA TYR A 84 -5.69 18.84 31.91
C TYR A 84 -6.39 20.18 31.58
N GLU A 85 -7.54 20.19 30.89
CA GLU A 85 -8.31 21.42 30.60
C GLU A 85 -9.79 21.35 31.04
N THR A 86 -10.04 20.97 32.29
CA THR A 86 -11.29 21.36 32.97
C THR A 86 -10.98 21.79 34.40
N GLN A 87 -10.73 23.09 34.58
CA GLN A 87 -10.70 23.70 35.91
C GLN A 87 -12.11 23.71 36.52
N MET A 88 -12.14 23.58 37.85
CA MET A 88 -13.08 24.27 38.76
C MET A 88 -14.43 24.70 38.14
N ASN A 89 -15.41 23.79 38.16
CA ASN A 89 -16.78 24.13 38.52
C ASN A 89 -17.51 22.86 38.98
N GLU A 90 -18.22 22.96 40.10
CA GLU A 90 -19.19 21.95 40.51
C GLU A 90 -20.46 22.14 39.67
N ASP A 91 -20.72 21.28 38.68
CA ASP A 91 -22.04 20.64 38.56
C ASP A 91 -22.04 19.44 37.59
N ASN A 92 -23.07 18.60 37.70
CA ASN A 92 -23.03 17.20 37.26
C ASN A 92 -23.64 16.90 35.87
N GLN A 93 -23.45 15.64 35.43
CA GLN A 93 -24.35 14.82 34.58
C GLN A 93 -23.99 14.48 33.10
N ILE A 94 -22.75 14.66 32.60
CA ILE A 94 -22.36 14.10 31.27
C ILE A 94 -21.08 13.23 31.34
N ARG A 95 -21.19 12.08 32.02
CA ARG A 95 -20.12 11.05 32.09
C ARG A 95 -20.70 9.62 32.19
N GLY A 96 -21.61 9.25 31.29
CA GLY A 96 -22.48 8.08 31.48
C GLY A 96 -22.34 6.89 30.51
N LEU A 97 -21.50 6.94 29.46
CA LEU A 97 -21.63 6.02 28.31
C LEU A 97 -20.34 5.43 27.70
N LEU A 98 -19.15 5.66 28.28
CA LEU A 98 -17.87 5.12 27.74
C LEU A 98 -16.99 4.39 28.78
N GLU A 99 -17.55 4.01 29.93
CA GLU A 99 -16.82 3.39 31.05
C GLU A 99 -17.04 1.86 31.14
N ASN A 100 -16.53 1.10 30.17
CA ASN A 100 -16.61 -0.38 30.18
C ASN A 100 -15.32 -1.12 29.76
N GLN A 101 -14.21 -0.42 29.47
CA GLN A 101 -12.91 -1.04 29.17
C GLN A 101 -11.70 -0.36 29.86
N SER A 102 -11.92 0.78 30.53
CA SER A 102 -10.90 1.55 31.25
C SER A 102 -10.91 1.34 32.77
N ASN A 103 -11.95 0.70 33.33
CA ASN A 103 -12.20 0.70 34.77
C ASN A 103 -11.15 -0.07 35.59
N GLU A 104 -10.60 -1.19 35.10
CA GLU A 104 -9.59 -1.98 35.83
C GLU A 104 -8.35 -1.14 36.19
N ASN A 105 -7.71 -0.53 35.19
CA ASN A 105 -6.50 0.28 35.39
C ASN A 105 -6.77 1.54 36.21
N ASN A 106 -7.91 2.20 35.97
CA ASN A 106 -8.30 3.41 36.69
C ASN A 106 -8.59 3.11 38.17
N ASN A 107 -9.22 1.97 38.48
CA ASN A 107 -9.43 1.50 39.84
C ASN A 107 -8.10 1.11 40.51
N GLN A 108 -7.17 0.51 39.79
CA GLN A 108 -5.85 0.15 40.32
C GLN A 108 -5.05 1.40 40.73
N ILE A 109 -4.93 2.41 39.87
CA ILE A 109 -4.18 3.63 40.21
C ILE A 109 -4.90 4.48 41.28
N GLY A 110 -6.23 4.54 41.24
CA GLY A 110 -7.03 5.18 42.30
C GLY A 110 -6.86 4.49 43.66
N GLY A 111 -6.74 3.16 43.68
CA GLY A 111 -6.41 2.38 44.88
C GLY A 111 -5.03 2.72 45.44
N LEU A 112 -4.01 2.76 44.59
CA LEU A 112 -2.64 3.11 44.99
C LEU A 112 -2.53 4.55 45.52
N LEU A 113 -3.19 5.51 44.88
CA LEU A 113 -3.23 6.90 45.34
C LEU A 113 -3.92 7.03 46.71
N LYS A 114 -4.99 6.27 46.95
CA LYS A 114 -5.68 6.23 48.25
C LYS A 114 -4.84 5.57 49.34
N GLU A 115 -4.10 4.50 49.02
CA GLU A 115 -3.16 3.87 49.95
C GLU A 115 -2.00 4.81 50.31
N LEU A 116 -1.46 5.52 49.32
CA LEU A 116 -0.43 6.54 49.50
C LEU A 116 -0.94 7.68 50.39
N GLN A 117 -2.15 8.20 50.14
CA GLN A 117 -2.76 9.26 50.97
C GLN A 117 -2.91 8.82 52.43
N ASN A 118 -3.45 7.63 52.68
CA ASN A 118 -3.61 7.10 54.05
C ASN A 118 -2.26 7.00 54.77
N LYS A 119 -1.24 6.40 54.12
CA LYS A 119 0.11 6.27 54.68
C LYS A 119 0.78 7.62 54.90
N TYR A 120 0.62 8.55 53.95
CA TYR A 120 1.15 9.91 54.08
C TYR A 120 0.60 10.57 55.34
N GLU A 121 -0.70 10.48 55.61
CA GLU A 121 -1.29 11.14 56.79
C GLU A 121 -0.80 10.59 58.13
N GLU A 122 -0.49 9.29 58.21
CA GLU A 122 0.11 8.64 59.39
C GLU A 122 1.59 9.00 59.62
N TRP A 123 2.28 9.62 58.64
CA TRP A 123 3.71 9.90 58.76
C TRP A 123 4.05 11.09 59.68
N PRO A 124 5.19 11.02 60.41
CA PRO A 124 5.75 12.17 61.12
C PRO A 124 6.02 13.36 60.20
N LEU A 125 5.87 14.58 60.74
CA LEU A 125 5.96 15.84 59.98
C LEU A 125 7.23 15.96 59.11
N ALA A 126 8.40 15.61 59.65
CA ALA A 126 9.67 15.65 58.91
C ALA A 126 9.71 14.68 57.71
N HIS A 127 8.94 13.59 57.74
CA HIS A 127 8.83 12.64 56.63
C HIS A 127 7.78 13.10 55.60
N LYS A 128 6.67 13.71 56.06
CA LYS A 128 5.72 14.43 55.19
C LYS A 128 6.41 15.52 54.38
N GLU A 129 7.27 16.33 55.03
CA GLU A 129 8.04 17.41 54.40
C GLU A 129 9.10 16.89 53.41
N PHE A 130 9.85 15.84 53.77
CA PHE A 130 10.81 15.19 52.87
C PHE A 130 10.12 14.67 51.59
N VAL A 131 9.03 13.91 51.72
CA VAL A 131 8.33 13.36 50.55
C VAL A 131 7.59 14.42 49.76
N HIS A 132 7.07 15.47 50.39
CA HIS A 132 6.51 16.63 49.69
C HIS A 132 7.53 17.28 48.76
N ASN A 133 8.76 17.52 49.26
CA ASN A 133 9.81 18.15 48.46
C ASN A 133 10.31 17.22 47.34
N TYR A 134 10.40 15.90 47.59
CA TYR A 134 10.74 14.91 46.58
C TYR A 134 9.67 14.80 45.47
N LEU A 135 8.38 14.83 45.83
CA LEU A 135 7.28 14.87 44.86
C LEU A 135 7.28 16.18 44.06
N PHE A 136 7.58 17.31 44.71
CA PHE A 136 7.73 18.60 44.03
C PHE A 136 8.89 18.58 43.03
N GLU A 137 10.01 17.95 43.35
CA GLU A 137 11.13 17.76 42.43
C GLU A 137 10.71 16.88 41.23
N LEU A 138 10.11 15.70 41.46
CA LEU A 138 9.65 14.80 40.40
C LEU A 138 8.60 15.42 39.46
N ILE A 139 7.68 16.23 39.98
CA ILE A 139 6.63 16.89 39.18
C ILE A 139 7.20 18.01 38.29
N ASN A 140 8.29 18.66 38.74
CA ASN A 140 8.95 19.74 38.00
C ASN A 140 10.21 19.27 37.25
N GLU A 141 10.57 17.99 37.32
CA GLU A 141 11.69 17.42 36.56
C GLU A 141 11.40 17.54 35.05
N PRO A 142 12.30 18.13 34.24
CA PRO A 142 12.06 18.30 32.82
C PRO A 142 12.05 16.93 32.14
N ILE A 143 10.85 16.45 31.79
CA ILE A 143 10.61 15.16 31.14
C ILE A 143 11.63 14.94 30.03
N PRO A 144 12.46 13.87 30.08
CA PRO A 144 13.48 13.62 29.07
C PRO A 144 12.86 13.60 27.68
N SER A 145 13.34 14.46 26.79
CA SER A 145 12.83 14.53 25.42
C SER A 145 13.27 13.31 24.63
N PHE A 146 12.47 12.24 24.72
CA PHE A 146 12.57 11.03 23.92
C PHE A 146 12.33 11.37 22.45
N HIS A 147 13.37 11.89 21.79
CA HIS A 147 13.38 12.06 20.35
C HIS A 147 13.18 10.71 19.68
N GLU A 148 12.25 10.66 18.71
CA GLU A 148 12.04 9.49 17.87
C GLU A 148 13.39 9.04 17.28
N PRO A 149 13.80 7.77 17.48
CA PRO A 149 15.16 7.34 17.20
C PRO A 149 15.48 7.58 15.73
N THR A 150 16.43 8.47 15.47
CA THR A 150 16.76 8.92 14.12
C THR A 150 17.04 7.71 13.24
N ILE A 151 16.22 7.51 12.21
CA ILE A 151 16.32 6.36 11.30
C ILE A 151 17.57 6.52 10.43
N THR A 152 18.73 6.23 11.01
CA THR A 152 19.98 6.15 10.27
C THR A 152 19.86 5.05 9.24
N SER A 153 20.01 5.38 7.95
CA SER A 153 20.01 4.38 6.89
C SER A 153 21.07 3.33 7.18
N HIS A 154 20.64 2.10 7.49
CA HIS A 154 21.54 0.98 7.73
C HIS A 154 22.51 0.83 6.54
N LYS A 155 23.78 0.50 6.79
CA LYS A 155 24.85 0.54 5.77
C LYS A 155 24.46 -0.27 4.52
N GLY A 156 24.04 0.45 3.49
CA GLY A 156 23.61 -0.04 2.19
C GLY A 156 24.24 0.79 1.08
N HIS A 157 24.08 0.37 -0.17
CA HIS A 157 24.81 0.96 -1.30
C HIS A 157 24.53 2.46 -1.47
N PRO A 158 25.55 3.26 -1.83
CA PRO A 158 25.38 4.70 -1.95
C PRO A 158 24.32 5.08 -2.99
N LEU A 159 23.60 6.15 -2.67
CA LEU A 159 22.75 6.87 -3.61
C LEU A 159 23.56 7.23 -4.87
N ASN A 160 22.96 7.09 -6.04
CA ASN A 160 23.61 7.15 -7.37
C ASN A 160 24.46 5.93 -7.78
N SER A 161 24.32 4.77 -7.12
CA SER A 161 24.71 3.48 -7.72
C SER A 161 23.88 3.20 -8.97
N LYS A 162 24.40 3.59 -10.14
CA LYS A 162 23.74 3.41 -11.45
C LYS A 162 23.44 1.92 -11.69
N SER A 163 22.17 1.55 -11.73
CA SER A 163 21.73 0.18 -12.01
C SER A 163 22.04 -0.19 -13.47
N LYS A 164 23.24 -0.71 -13.69
CA LYS A 164 23.63 -1.34 -14.95
C LYS A 164 22.66 -2.50 -15.18
N LYS A 165 21.80 -2.36 -16.20
CA LYS A 165 20.85 -3.40 -16.59
C LYS A 165 21.63 -4.69 -16.94
N GLU A 166 20.94 -5.83 -16.80
CA GLU A 166 21.38 -7.16 -17.27
C GLU A 166 22.40 -7.93 -16.42
N SER A 167 22.20 -8.00 -15.09
CA SER A 167 22.14 -9.29 -14.37
C SER A 167 21.64 -9.09 -12.93
N SER A 168 20.60 -9.83 -12.53
CA SER A 168 20.24 -9.98 -11.12
C SER A 168 20.56 -11.40 -10.71
N SER A 169 21.30 -11.57 -9.61
CA SER A 169 21.83 -12.86 -9.17
C SER A 169 20.75 -13.87 -8.72
N THR A 170 19.49 -13.46 -8.68
CA THR A 170 18.33 -14.26 -8.25
C THR A 170 17.42 -14.66 -9.42
N LYS A 171 17.87 -14.53 -10.67
CA LYS A 171 17.12 -15.04 -11.83
C LYS A 171 17.34 -16.54 -12.01
N HIS A 172 16.25 -17.31 -11.92
CA HIS A 172 16.20 -18.69 -12.36
C HIS A 172 16.59 -18.78 -13.84
N ASP A 173 17.37 -19.79 -14.22
CA ASP A 173 17.69 -20.07 -15.62
C ASP A 173 16.44 -20.69 -16.30
N PRO A 174 15.83 -20.04 -17.29
CA PRO A 174 14.54 -20.49 -17.83
C PRO A 174 14.69 -21.83 -18.55
N SER A 175 13.77 -22.75 -18.29
CA SER A 175 13.82 -24.08 -18.90
C SER A 175 13.61 -24.01 -20.43
N GLY A 176 14.03 -25.05 -21.17
CA GLY A 176 13.87 -25.09 -22.63
C GLY A 176 12.43 -24.85 -23.11
N TYR A 177 11.43 -25.19 -22.29
CA TYR A 177 10.01 -24.99 -22.56
C TYR A 177 9.53 -23.53 -22.39
N GLU A 178 10.24 -22.68 -21.62
CA GLU A 178 9.97 -21.23 -21.51
C GLU A 178 10.62 -20.40 -22.62
N ILE A 179 11.49 -21.02 -23.43
CA ILE A 179 12.30 -20.33 -24.45
C ILE A 179 11.59 -20.30 -25.82
N VAL A 180 10.52 -21.08 -26.00
CA VAL A 180 9.82 -21.36 -27.28
C VAL A 180 9.48 -20.10 -28.11
N ASP A 181 9.03 -19.02 -27.46
CA ASP A 181 8.64 -17.77 -28.14
C ASP A 181 9.82 -16.84 -28.46
N LYS A 182 11.00 -17.03 -27.86
CA LYS A 182 12.18 -16.17 -28.02
C LYS A 182 13.00 -16.51 -29.27
N LYS A 183 12.31 -16.78 -30.38
CA LYS A 183 12.91 -16.93 -31.72
C LYS A 183 13.70 -15.67 -32.05
N ARG A 184 15.03 -15.79 -32.22
CA ARG A 184 15.95 -14.66 -32.44
C ARG A 184 15.48 -13.82 -33.64
N LYS A 185 15.19 -12.55 -33.38
CA LYS A 185 14.78 -11.57 -34.40
C LYS A 185 15.98 -11.14 -35.25
N CYS A 186 15.75 -10.89 -36.53
CA CYS A 186 16.76 -10.41 -37.47
C CYS A 186 17.32 -9.05 -37.03
N GLY A 187 18.65 -8.92 -36.92
CA GLY A 187 19.29 -7.67 -36.49
C GLY A 187 19.11 -6.46 -37.43
N ILE A 188 18.58 -6.67 -38.65
CA ILE A 188 18.32 -5.62 -39.64
C ILE A 188 16.86 -5.16 -39.57
N CYS A 189 15.90 -6.02 -39.93
CA CYS A 189 14.47 -5.65 -39.97
C CYS A 189 13.67 -5.99 -38.71
N LYS A 190 14.25 -6.65 -37.71
CA LYS A 190 13.62 -7.07 -36.44
C LYS A 190 12.45 -8.07 -36.57
N CYS A 191 12.16 -8.57 -37.77
CA CYS A 191 11.26 -9.71 -37.99
C CYS A 191 11.86 -11.04 -37.48
N SER A 192 11.02 -12.03 -37.25
CA SER A 192 11.41 -13.43 -36.99
C SER A 192 11.62 -14.22 -38.30
N GLY A 193 11.97 -15.51 -38.20
CA GLY A 193 12.05 -16.45 -39.32
C GLY A 193 13.34 -16.43 -40.14
N HIS A 194 14.22 -15.42 -39.96
CA HIS A 194 15.51 -15.34 -40.65
C HIS A 194 16.55 -14.56 -39.83
N ASN A 195 17.83 -14.59 -40.24
CA ASN A 195 18.92 -13.87 -39.56
C ASN A 195 19.45 -12.70 -40.42
N SER A 196 20.33 -11.86 -39.85
CA SER A 196 20.88 -10.69 -40.54
C SER A 196 21.80 -11.00 -41.74
N ARG A 197 22.26 -12.25 -41.90
CA ARG A 197 23.02 -12.68 -43.08
C ARG A 197 22.09 -12.99 -44.27
N THR A 198 20.91 -13.56 -44.02
CA THR A 198 19.90 -13.96 -45.02
C THR A 198 18.73 -12.95 -45.19
N CYS A 199 18.80 -11.80 -44.54
CA CYS A 199 17.74 -10.77 -44.61
C CYS A 199 17.66 -10.10 -45.99
N GLN A 200 16.47 -10.13 -46.61
CA GLN A 200 16.23 -9.49 -47.91
C GLN A 200 16.42 -7.96 -47.86
N HIS A 201 16.09 -7.30 -46.74
CA HIS A 201 16.33 -5.85 -46.55
C HIS A 201 17.82 -5.47 -46.59
N LYS A 202 18.75 -6.43 -46.47
CA LYS A 202 20.20 -6.19 -46.61
C LYS A 202 20.58 -5.75 -48.03
N VAL A 203 19.79 -6.13 -49.05
CA VAL A 203 20.08 -5.83 -50.47
C VAL A 203 19.92 -4.34 -50.77
N GLY A 204 18.99 -3.65 -50.10
CA GLY A 204 18.73 -2.21 -50.29
C GLY A 204 19.81 -1.26 -49.79
N LEU A 205 20.93 -1.76 -49.24
CA LEU A 205 22.04 -0.96 -48.71
C LEU A 205 23.38 -1.21 -49.43
N ARG A 206 23.39 -1.95 -50.55
CA ARG A 206 24.59 -2.18 -51.36
C ARG A 206 24.30 -2.19 -52.87
N SER A 207 24.20 -0.99 -53.44
CA SER A 207 24.58 -0.77 -54.84
C SER A 207 26.08 -1.07 -55.04
N SER A 208 26.47 -1.41 -56.27
CA SER A 208 27.86 -1.43 -56.75
C SER A 208 28.84 -2.46 -56.14
N SER A 209 28.69 -3.73 -56.52
CA SER A 209 29.83 -4.56 -57.00
C SER A 209 29.37 -5.93 -57.52
N SER A 210 29.68 -6.26 -58.77
CA SER A 210 29.37 -7.56 -59.37
C SER A 210 30.26 -8.69 -58.84
N SER A 211 29.68 -9.86 -58.58
CA SER A 211 30.30 -11.15 -58.93
C SER A 211 29.24 -12.24 -59.03
N VAL A 212 29.29 -12.99 -60.12
CA VAL A 212 28.65 -14.30 -60.24
C VAL A 212 29.55 -15.33 -59.56
N PHE A 213 29.02 -16.41 -58.99
CA PHE A 213 29.38 -17.79 -59.39
C PHE A 213 28.43 -18.84 -58.80
N SER A 214 28.51 -20.05 -59.37
CA SER A 214 27.46 -21.07 -59.43
C SER A 214 27.07 -21.77 -58.12
N ILE A 215 25.85 -22.31 -58.15
CA ILE A 215 25.43 -23.46 -57.36
C ILE A 215 26.36 -24.65 -57.66
N VAL A 216 26.82 -25.36 -56.64
CA VAL A 216 27.23 -26.76 -56.73
C VAL A 216 26.58 -27.52 -55.58
N SER A 217 25.91 -28.62 -55.91
CA SER A 217 25.26 -29.53 -54.98
C SER A 217 26.26 -30.54 -54.40
N HIS A 218 26.03 -30.96 -53.15
CA HIS A 218 26.35 -32.32 -52.72
C HIS A 218 25.19 -32.91 -51.91
N THR A 219 24.99 -34.20 -52.11
CA THR A 219 24.06 -35.08 -51.39
C THR A 219 24.73 -35.50 -50.05
N ASP A 220 24.05 -36.18 -49.13
CA ASP A 220 23.87 -37.64 -49.16
C ASP A 220 22.84 -38.14 -48.13
N ASP A 221 22.59 -39.45 -48.20
CA ASP A 221 21.97 -40.36 -47.23
C ASP A 221 20.45 -40.25 -46.92
N MET A 222 19.72 -41.19 -47.54
CA MET A 222 18.57 -41.89 -46.95
C MET A 222 19.03 -42.66 -45.68
N VAL A 223 18.21 -43.18 -44.76
CA VAL A 223 16.88 -43.84 -44.83
C VAL A 223 16.13 -43.61 -43.48
N TYR A 224 14.95 -44.15 -43.15
CA TYR A 224 14.14 -45.28 -43.66
C TYR A 224 12.64 -44.92 -43.79
N ALA A 225 11.83 -45.88 -44.26
CA ALA A 225 10.45 -45.68 -44.67
C ALA A 225 9.38 -46.05 -43.61
N THR A 226 8.16 -45.55 -43.84
CA THR A 226 6.84 -46.11 -43.41
C THR A 226 6.45 -46.06 -41.91
N ASN A 227 5.17 -45.95 -41.52
CA ASN A 227 3.94 -46.29 -42.25
C ASN A 227 2.70 -45.42 -41.92
N LEU A 228 1.83 -45.25 -42.93
CA LEU A 228 0.34 -45.13 -42.90
C LEU A 228 -0.38 -44.29 -41.81
N ASN A 229 -1.02 -43.18 -42.23
CA ASN A 229 -2.46 -43.20 -42.59
C ASN A 229 -2.98 -41.88 -43.20
N SER A 230 -4.01 -41.99 -44.05
CA SER A 230 -4.77 -40.91 -44.76
C SER A 230 -6.00 -41.56 -45.44
N PRO A 231 -7.01 -40.80 -45.94
CA PRO A 231 -7.25 -39.34 -45.92
C PRO A 231 -8.13 -38.97 -44.69
N SER A 232 -9.06 -38.01 -44.59
CA SER A 232 -9.76 -37.06 -45.50
C SER A 232 -10.30 -35.86 -44.66
N ASP A 233 -10.93 -34.79 -45.17
CA ASP A 233 -11.23 -34.31 -46.53
C ASP A 233 -11.42 -32.76 -46.53
N ILE A 234 -11.30 -32.15 -47.72
CA ILE A 234 -12.03 -30.93 -48.20
C ILE A 234 -11.92 -29.55 -47.46
N ASN A 235 -11.40 -28.57 -48.23
CA ASN A 235 -11.59 -27.09 -48.22
C ASN A 235 -11.21 -26.24 -46.99
N ASN A 236 -10.40 -25.17 -47.10
CA ASN A 236 -10.49 -23.94 -47.93
C ASN A 236 -11.72 -23.05 -47.67
N THR A 237 -11.57 -21.96 -46.90
CA THR A 237 -11.39 -20.61 -47.48
C THR A 237 -11.07 -19.52 -46.43
N PHE A 238 -10.21 -18.59 -46.86
CA PHE A 238 -9.99 -17.19 -46.43
C PHE A 238 -10.52 -16.65 -45.08
N TRP A 239 -9.59 -15.99 -44.36
CA TRP A 239 -9.84 -14.83 -43.50
C TRP A 239 -9.06 -13.62 -44.01
N CYS A 240 -9.50 -12.42 -43.60
CA CYS A 240 -8.69 -11.21 -43.51
C CYS A 240 -8.69 -10.74 -42.04
#